data_AF-A5AS15-F1
#
_entry.id   AF-A5AS15-F1
#
_cell.length_a   1.000
_cell.length_b   1.000
_cell.length_c   1.000
_cell.angle_alpha   90.00
_cell.angle_beta   90.00
_cell.angle_gamma   90.00
#
_symmetry.space_group_name_H-M   'P 1'
#
loop_
_entity.id
_entity.type
_entity.pdbx_description
1 polymer ?
#
loop_
_entity_poly.entity_id
_entity_poly.type
_entity_poly.pdbx_seq_one_letter_code
_entity_poly.pdbx_strand_id
1 'polypeptide(L)'
;MAVGRFFYDACIPTNVVNSFYFKPMLDAISVIGPGYKGPNYHQLWVNLLKDAKKEVQLLVDSYHAIWAKVGCTTMGDGISFVKSVDASNIIKDASNLFLLFDEVIEWVGPLNVVHIVTNNAANYVVVGRLISQKHKHINWSPCVTHCLNLIFKDISKMDHVAELVRRASNVTIFVYNHVALLSWLRKREGWTEIL
;
A
#
# COMPACT_ATOMS: atom_id res chain seq x y z
N MET A 1 -4.20 26.71 19.34
CA MET A 1 -5.63 26.61 18.99
C MET A 1 -5.91 26.55 17.49
N ALA A 2 -5.23 27.33 16.62
CA ALA A 2 -5.53 27.35 15.18
C ALA A 2 -5.41 25.98 14.48
N VAL A 3 -4.29 25.26 14.69
CA VAL A 3 -4.08 23.92 14.09
C VAL A 3 -5.16 22.93 14.51
N GLY A 4 -5.49 22.86 15.80
CA GLY A 4 -6.54 21.96 16.29
C GLY A 4 -7.94 22.28 15.73
N ARG A 5 -8.27 23.57 15.55
CA ARG A 5 -9.55 23.97 14.93
C ARG A 5 -9.62 23.56 13.46
N PHE A 6 -8.54 23.72 12.71
CA PHE A 6 -8.47 23.27 11.30
C PHE A 6 -8.66 21.75 11.18
N PHE A 7 -8.00 20.96 12.03
CA PHE A 7 -8.18 19.51 12.04
C PHE A 7 -9.62 19.09 12.33
N TYR A 8 -10.26 19.76 13.29
CA TYR A 8 -11.66 19.48 13.64
C TYR A 8 -12.63 19.87 12.51
N ASP A 9 -12.50 21.07 11.97
CA ASP A 9 -13.37 21.61 10.91
C ASP A 9 -13.29 20.80 9.60
N ALA A 10 -12.07 20.43 9.20
CA ALA A 10 -11.83 19.66 7.98
C ALA A 10 -11.94 18.13 8.19
N CYS A 11 -12.37 17.68 9.37
CA CYS A 11 -12.45 16.25 9.74
C CYS A 11 -11.14 15.47 9.48
N ILE A 12 -9.98 16.12 9.71
CA ILE A 12 -8.68 15.50 9.48
C ILE A 12 -8.32 14.61 10.68
N PRO A 13 -8.03 13.32 10.45
CA PRO A 13 -7.57 12.42 11.50
C PRO A 13 -6.32 12.96 12.24
N THR A 14 -6.34 12.92 13.57
CA THR A 14 -5.26 13.50 14.38
C THR A 14 -3.92 12.77 14.22
N ASN A 15 -3.92 11.52 13.77
CA ASN A 15 -2.70 10.76 13.47
C ASN A 15 -1.86 11.37 12.33
N VAL A 16 -2.41 12.26 11.51
CA VAL A 16 -1.69 12.96 10.42
C VAL A 16 -0.49 13.75 10.95
N VAL A 17 -0.50 14.17 12.22
CA VAL A 17 0.66 14.85 12.84
C VAL A 17 1.92 13.99 12.92
N ASN A 18 1.77 12.65 12.82
CA ASN A 18 2.88 11.71 12.80
C ASN A 18 3.42 11.46 11.37
N SER A 19 2.84 12.09 10.35
CA SER A 19 3.36 12.02 8.98
C SER A 19 4.78 12.58 8.92
N PHE A 20 5.66 11.90 8.18
CA PHE A 20 7.02 12.36 7.91
C PHE A 20 7.05 13.78 7.31
N TYR A 21 5.99 14.19 6.60
CA TYR A 21 5.87 15.49 5.96
C TYR A 21 5.32 16.61 6.88
N PHE A 22 4.73 16.26 8.03
CA PHE A 22 4.04 17.24 8.87
C PHE A 22 5.00 18.29 9.46
N LYS A 23 6.11 17.84 10.04
CA LYS A 23 7.13 18.73 10.62
C LYS A 23 7.84 19.59 9.55
N PRO A 24 8.32 19.03 8.41
CA PRO A 24 8.89 19.82 7.32
C PRO A 24 7.94 20.90 6.78
N MET A 25 6.65 20.61 6.65
CA MET A 25 5.65 21.59 6.22
C MET A 25 5.58 22.78 7.19
N LEU A 26 5.52 22.53 8.50
CA LEU A 26 5.49 23.60 9.50
C LEU A 26 6.78 24.41 9.50
N ASP A 27 7.93 23.75 9.35
CA ASP A 27 9.23 24.41 9.31
C ASP A 27 9.35 25.33 8.09
N ALA A 28 8.92 24.88 6.91
CA ALA A 28 8.89 25.69 5.70
C ALA A 28 8.02 26.95 5.83
N ILE A 29 6.85 26.83 6.48
CA ILE A 29 5.98 27.98 6.77
C ILE A 29 6.66 28.93 7.78
N SER A 30 7.30 28.39 8.81
CA SER A 30 7.95 29.16 9.87
C SER A 30 9.11 30.03 9.35
N VAL A 31 9.85 29.54 8.34
CA VAL A 31 10.96 30.27 7.71
C VAL A 31 10.48 31.52 6.99
N ILE A 32 9.30 31.49 6.37
CA ILE A 32 8.73 32.67 5.68
C ILE A 32 8.22 33.70 6.70
N GLY A 33 7.68 33.22 7.82
CA GLY A 33 7.26 34.04 8.95
C GLY A 33 5.85 34.65 8.80
N PRO A 34 5.53 35.65 9.65
CA PRO A 34 4.20 36.27 9.69
C PRO A 34 3.79 36.89 8.35
N GLY A 35 2.56 36.64 7.92
CA GLY A 35 2.02 37.16 6.66
C GLY A 35 2.10 36.18 5.48
N TYR A 36 2.67 34.98 5.68
CA TYR A 36 2.58 33.92 4.68
C TYR A 36 1.13 33.64 4.29
N LYS A 37 0.84 33.72 3.00
CA LYS A 37 -0.43 33.30 2.42
C LYS A 37 -0.23 31.91 1.85
N GLY A 38 -0.85 30.92 2.50
CA GLY A 38 -0.85 29.55 2.01
C GLY A 38 -1.41 29.45 0.60
N PRO A 39 -1.07 28.36 -0.13
CA PRO A 39 -1.60 28.14 -1.46
C PRO A 39 -3.13 28.02 -1.42
N ASN A 40 -3.81 28.63 -2.39
CA ASN A 40 -5.24 28.45 -2.56
C ASN A 40 -5.59 27.09 -3.19
N TYR A 41 -6.88 26.75 -3.25
CA TYR A 41 -7.36 25.48 -3.80
C TYR A 41 -6.77 25.17 -5.18
N HIS A 42 -6.75 26.14 -6.09
CA HIS A 42 -6.22 25.94 -7.44
C HIS A 42 -4.71 25.72 -7.45
N GLN A 43 -3.96 26.48 -6.65
CA GLN A 43 -2.50 26.30 -6.53
C GLN A 43 -2.14 24.92 -5.95
N LEU A 44 -2.87 24.46 -4.94
CA LEU A 44 -2.73 23.11 -4.39
C LEU A 44 -3.07 22.04 -5.43
N TRP A 45 -4.28 22.10 -5.98
CA TRP A 45 -4.82 21.06 -6.85
C TRP A 45 -4.10 20.95 -8.20
N VAL A 46 -3.72 22.09 -8.78
CA VAL A 46 -3.19 22.12 -10.14
C VAL A 46 -1.68 22.20 -10.15
N ASN A 47 -1.07 23.07 -9.35
CA ASN A 47 0.37 23.31 -9.47
C ASN A 47 1.15 22.35 -8.58
N LEU A 48 0.87 22.35 -7.28
CA LEU A 48 1.62 21.55 -6.32
C LEU A 48 1.44 20.04 -6.55
N LEU A 49 0.24 19.58 -6.93
CA LEU A 49 0.05 18.18 -7.33
C LEU A 49 0.76 17.83 -8.65
N LYS A 50 0.89 18.75 -9.60
CA LYS A 50 1.69 18.52 -10.82
C LYS A 50 3.17 18.41 -10.48
N ASP A 51 3.67 19.25 -9.59
CA ASP A 51 5.07 19.22 -9.15
C ASP A 51 5.35 17.92 -8.37
N ALA A 52 4.48 17.54 -7.43
CA ALA A 52 4.58 16.26 -6.72
C ALA A 52 4.53 15.07 -7.69
N LYS A 53 3.65 15.10 -8.71
CA LYS A 53 3.63 14.09 -9.77
C LYS A 53 4.95 14.04 -10.53
N LYS A 54 5.57 15.19 -10.82
CA LYS A 54 6.86 15.26 -11.50
C LYS A 54 7.98 14.69 -10.64
N GLU A 55 8.01 14.95 -9.34
CA GLU A 55 8.97 14.34 -8.41
C GLU A 55 8.84 12.81 -8.38
N VAL A 56 7.61 12.31 -8.28
CA VAL A 56 7.34 10.86 -8.36
C VAL A 56 7.77 10.30 -9.71
N GLN A 57 7.52 11.04 -10.81
CA GLN A 57 7.93 10.63 -12.15
C GLN A 57 9.46 10.53 -12.25
N LEU A 58 10.20 11.50 -11.71
CA LEU A 58 11.67 11.45 -11.71
C LEU A 58 12.20 10.23 -10.92
N LEU A 59 11.56 9.90 -9.81
CA LEU A 59 11.87 8.70 -9.05
C LEU A 59 11.60 7.43 -9.88
N VAL A 60 10.45 7.36 -10.54
CA VAL A 60 10.09 6.27 -11.45
C VAL A 60 11.11 6.13 -12.59
N ASP A 61 11.49 7.23 -13.24
CA ASP A 61 12.48 7.25 -14.32
C ASP A 61 13.85 6.77 -13.83
N SER A 62 14.22 7.12 -12.58
CA SER A 62 15.44 6.62 -11.96
C SER A 62 15.42 5.09 -11.78
N TYR A 63 14.27 4.51 -11.44
CA TYR A 63 14.10 3.06 -11.36
C TYR A 63 14.13 2.41 -12.73
N HIS A 64 13.55 3.04 -13.76
CA HIS A 64 13.59 2.52 -15.12
C HIS A 64 15.03 2.35 -15.64
N ALA A 65 15.93 3.27 -15.29
CA ALA A 65 17.37 3.15 -15.60
C ALA A 65 18.05 1.99 -14.86
N ILE A 66 17.58 1.63 -13.67
CA ILE A 66 18.07 0.49 -12.90
C ILE A 66 17.54 -0.82 -13.50
N TRP A 67 16.25 -0.88 -13.86
CA TRP A 67 15.64 -2.07 -14.44
C TRP A 67 16.30 -2.53 -15.73
N ALA A 68 16.80 -1.60 -16.55
CA ALA A 68 17.59 -1.93 -17.74
C ALA A 68 18.89 -2.71 -17.44
N LYS A 69 19.43 -2.61 -16.21
CA LYS A 69 20.66 -3.29 -15.79
C LYS A 69 20.42 -4.59 -15.05
N VAL A 70 19.41 -4.62 -14.18
CA VAL A 70 19.19 -5.73 -13.23
C VAL A 70 17.83 -6.42 -13.39
N GLY A 71 16.96 -5.89 -14.24
CA GLY A 71 15.56 -6.29 -14.33
C GLY A 71 14.72 -5.84 -13.12
N CYS A 72 13.45 -6.21 -13.12
CA CYS A 72 12.55 -5.98 -12.00
C CYS A 72 11.55 -7.13 -11.83
N THR A 73 11.05 -7.27 -10.61
CA THR A 73 9.93 -8.17 -10.29
C THR A 73 8.69 -7.34 -10.04
N THR A 74 7.61 -7.62 -10.76
CA THR A 74 6.33 -6.94 -10.55
C THR A 74 5.47 -7.76 -9.60
N MET A 75 4.90 -7.09 -8.59
CA MET A 75 4.02 -7.72 -7.62
C MET A 75 2.64 -7.07 -7.69
N GLY A 76 1.58 -7.89 -7.78
CA GLY A 76 0.20 -7.40 -7.90
C GLY A 76 -0.35 -6.70 -6.64
N ASP A 77 0.37 -6.78 -5.51
CA ASP A 77 -0.02 -6.22 -4.21
C ASP A 77 1.23 -5.96 -3.33
N GLY A 78 2.18 -5.18 -3.87
CA GLY A 78 3.53 -5.00 -3.30
C GLY A 78 3.77 -3.67 -2.58
N ILE A 79 4.94 -3.57 -1.93
CA ILE A 79 5.36 -2.40 -1.10
C ILE A 79 5.65 -1.14 -1.94
N SER A 80 5.99 -1.31 -3.23
CA SER A 80 6.32 -0.20 -4.13
C SER A 80 5.23 0.00 -5.16
N PHE A 81 4.66 1.20 -5.18
CA PHE A 81 3.67 1.59 -6.18
C PHE A 81 4.37 1.86 -7.52
N VAL A 82 4.09 1.02 -8.52
CA VAL A 82 4.68 1.13 -9.86
C VAL A 82 3.78 1.94 -10.78
N LYS A 83 2.49 1.60 -10.82
CA LYS A 83 1.48 2.23 -11.69
C LYS A 83 0.09 2.01 -11.09
N SER A 84 -0.81 2.98 -11.26
CA SER A 84 -2.25 2.77 -11.04
C SER A 84 -2.95 2.60 -12.36
N VAL A 85 -3.98 1.75 -12.35
CA VAL A 85 -4.93 1.61 -13.45
C VAL A 85 -6.32 1.76 -12.86
N ASP A 86 -7.19 2.52 -13.53
CA ASP A 86 -8.60 2.62 -13.14
C ASP A 86 -9.31 1.30 -13.46
N ALA A 87 -9.65 0.55 -12.42
CA ALA A 87 -10.31 -0.73 -12.53
C ALA A 87 -11.80 -0.68 -12.11
N SER A 88 -12.38 0.52 -11.99
CA SER A 88 -13.75 0.70 -11.46
C SER A 88 -14.82 -0.06 -12.24
N ASN A 89 -14.61 -0.28 -13.53
CA ASN A 89 -15.52 -1.00 -14.42
C ASN A 89 -15.00 -2.37 -14.87
N ILE A 90 -13.93 -2.87 -14.26
CA ILE A 90 -13.25 -4.10 -14.69
C ILE A 90 -13.71 -5.28 -13.83
N ILE A 91 -14.28 -6.30 -14.49
CA ILE A 91 -14.57 -7.58 -13.85
C ILE A 91 -13.25 -8.30 -13.61
N LYS A 92 -13.00 -8.76 -12.37
CA LYS A 92 -11.75 -9.44 -11.96
C LYS A 92 -11.62 -10.88 -12.48
N ASP A 93 -12.01 -11.12 -13.73
CA ASP A 93 -11.73 -12.37 -14.44
C ASP A 93 -10.27 -12.41 -14.93
N ALA A 94 -9.84 -13.59 -15.36
CA ALA A 94 -8.45 -13.81 -15.77
C ALA A 94 -8.06 -13.00 -17.02
N SER A 95 -8.99 -12.77 -17.95
CA SER A 95 -8.71 -12.05 -19.20
C SER A 95 -8.44 -10.58 -18.95
N ASN A 96 -9.30 -9.94 -18.16
CA ASN A 96 -9.16 -8.55 -17.78
C ASN A 96 -7.92 -8.31 -16.90
N LEU A 97 -7.67 -9.20 -15.94
CA LEU A 97 -6.44 -9.14 -15.14
C LEU A 97 -5.20 -9.30 -16.01
N PHE A 98 -5.21 -10.22 -16.98
CA PHE A 98 -4.09 -10.40 -17.90
C PHE A 98 -3.78 -9.11 -18.66
N LEU A 99 -4.79 -8.42 -19.21
CA LEU A 99 -4.60 -7.14 -19.91
C LEU A 99 -3.98 -6.07 -19.00
N LEU A 100 -4.40 -6.00 -17.73
CA LEU A 100 -3.82 -5.07 -16.76
C LEU A 100 -2.34 -5.36 -16.49
N PHE A 101 -1.98 -6.61 -16.24
CA PHE A 101 -0.58 -6.98 -16.01
C PHE A 101 0.26 -6.78 -17.27
N ASP A 102 -0.30 -7.10 -18.44
CA ASP A 102 0.37 -6.90 -19.72
C ASP A 102 0.65 -5.42 -20.00
N GLU A 103 -0.31 -4.53 -19.73
CA GLU A 103 -0.09 -3.08 -19.84
C GLU A 103 1.03 -2.57 -18.92
N VAL A 104 1.17 -3.16 -17.73
CA VAL A 104 2.26 -2.83 -16.80
C VAL A 104 3.60 -3.36 -17.34
N ILE A 105 3.63 -4.58 -17.88
CA ILE A 105 4.85 -5.16 -18.49
C ILE A 105 5.31 -4.31 -19.67
N GLU A 106 4.40 -3.90 -20.55
CA GLU A 106 4.72 -3.05 -21.70
C GLU A 106 5.23 -1.67 -21.25
N TRP A 107 4.63 -1.10 -20.20
CA TRP A 107 5.08 0.19 -19.65
C TRP A 107 6.47 0.13 -18.99
N VAL A 108 6.79 -0.96 -18.29
CA VAL A 108 8.14 -1.21 -17.75
C VAL A 108 9.16 -1.55 -18.85
N GLY A 109 8.68 -2.08 -19.97
CA GLY A 109 9.48 -2.72 -21.00
C GLY A 109 9.60 -4.22 -20.72
N PRO A 110 9.14 -5.11 -21.62
CA PRO A 110 9.11 -6.55 -21.35
C PRO A 110 10.46 -7.16 -20.98
N LEU A 111 11.55 -6.71 -21.61
CA LEU A 111 12.91 -7.20 -21.33
C LEU A 111 13.42 -6.80 -19.93
N ASN A 112 12.83 -5.78 -19.34
CA ASN A 112 13.18 -5.30 -18.00
C ASN A 112 12.43 -6.07 -16.91
N VAL A 113 11.40 -6.87 -17.25
CA VAL A 113 10.67 -7.70 -16.30
C VAL A 113 11.25 -9.11 -16.31
N VAL A 114 11.66 -9.62 -15.15
CA VAL A 114 12.22 -10.99 -15.03
C VAL A 114 11.25 -11.96 -14.38
N HIS A 115 10.36 -11.45 -13.54
CA HIS A 115 9.46 -12.28 -12.74
C HIS A 115 8.20 -11.50 -12.36
N ILE A 116 7.06 -12.19 -12.37
CA ILE A 116 5.80 -11.68 -11.84
C ILE A 116 5.33 -12.52 -10.66
N VAL A 117 4.96 -11.84 -9.58
CA VAL A 117 4.45 -12.46 -8.36
C VAL A 117 3.02 -11.98 -8.10
N THR A 118 2.07 -12.91 -8.09
CA THR A 118 0.66 -12.61 -7.81
C THR A 118 0.11 -13.53 -6.73
N ASN A 119 -1.11 -13.29 -6.22
CA ASN A 119 -1.72 -14.23 -5.27
C ASN A 119 -2.01 -15.60 -5.93
N ASN A 120 -2.31 -16.60 -5.10
CA ASN A 120 -2.54 -17.97 -5.56
C ASN A 120 -4.01 -18.27 -5.96
N ALA A 121 -4.86 -17.24 -6.08
CA ALA A 121 -6.24 -17.45 -6.49
C ALA A 121 -6.33 -17.90 -7.96
N ALA A 122 -7.36 -18.68 -8.29
CA ALA A 122 -7.46 -19.38 -9.57
C ALA A 122 -7.32 -18.46 -10.80
N ASN A 123 -7.92 -17.28 -10.76
CA ASN A 123 -7.80 -16.27 -11.82
C ASN A 123 -6.35 -15.77 -11.99
N TYR A 124 -5.61 -15.53 -10.91
CA TYR A 124 -4.22 -15.09 -10.96
C TYR A 124 -3.26 -16.20 -11.41
N VAL A 125 -3.56 -17.47 -11.12
CA VAL A 125 -2.82 -18.61 -11.68
C VAL A 125 -2.97 -18.66 -13.20
N VAL A 126 -4.19 -18.45 -13.72
CA VAL A 126 -4.44 -18.39 -15.17
C VAL A 126 -3.70 -17.21 -15.80
N VAL A 127 -3.78 -16.03 -15.18
CA VAL A 127 -3.03 -14.83 -15.63
C VAL A 127 -1.54 -15.10 -15.70
N GLY A 128 -0.96 -15.69 -14.65
CA GLY A 128 0.47 -16.04 -14.62
C GLY A 128 0.88 -16.94 -15.79
N ARG A 129 0.04 -17.95 -16.11
CA ARG A 129 0.26 -18.82 -17.27
C ARG A 129 0.17 -18.06 -18.59
N LEU A 130 -0.82 -17.17 -18.75
CA LEU A 130 -0.97 -16.36 -19.97
C LEU A 130 0.23 -15.42 -20.17
N ILE A 131 0.73 -14.83 -19.10
CA ILE A 131 1.94 -13.99 -19.12
C ILE A 131 3.15 -14.82 -19.55
N SER A 132 3.40 -15.97 -18.92
CA SER A 132 4.53 -16.84 -19.29
C SER A 132 4.41 -17.39 -20.72
N GLN A 133 3.20 -17.49 -21.27
CA GLN A 133 2.98 -17.84 -22.67
C GLN A 133 3.30 -16.68 -23.63
N LYS A 134 2.83 -15.47 -23.34
CA LYS A 134 3.09 -14.28 -24.16
C LYS A 134 4.55 -13.84 -24.08
N HIS A 135 5.10 -13.80 -22.88
CA HIS A 135 6.44 -13.32 -22.55
C HIS A 135 7.29 -14.48 -22.00
N LYS A 136 7.86 -15.30 -22.90
CA LYS A 136 8.53 -16.57 -22.55
C LYS A 136 9.72 -16.44 -21.59
N HIS A 137 10.33 -15.26 -21.52
CA HIS A 137 11.45 -14.97 -20.62
C HIS A 137 11.01 -14.54 -19.22
N ILE A 138 9.71 -14.27 -19.03
CA ILE A 138 9.14 -13.83 -17.76
C ILE A 138 8.62 -15.04 -16.98
N ASN A 139 9.23 -15.29 -15.84
CA ASN A 139 8.75 -16.31 -14.91
C ASN A 139 7.53 -15.80 -14.13
N TRP A 140 6.73 -16.73 -13.62
CA TRP A 140 5.62 -16.42 -12.71
C TRP A 140 5.66 -17.34 -11.50
N SER A 141 5.33 -16.80 -10.32
CA SER A 141 5.10 -17.61 -9.12
C SER A 141 3.99 -17.03 -8.23
N PRO A 142 3.32 -17.87 -7.42
CA PRO A 142 2.41 -17.37 -6.41
C PRO A 142 3.17 -16.64 -5.28
N CYS A 143 2.48 -15.71 -4.63
CA CYS A 143 2.99 -14.93 -3.52
C CYS A 143 3.15 -15.80 -2.27
N VAL A 144 4.37 -15.84 -1.73
CA VAL A 144 4.71 -16.60 -0.52
C VAL A 144 3.85 -16.17 0.67
N THR A 145 3.66 -14.86 0.88
CA THR A 145 2.83 -14.33 1.97
C THR A 145 1.39 -14.85 1.90
N HIS A 146 0.83 -14.90 0.69
CA HIS A 146 -0.51 -15.45 0.50
C HIS A 146 -0.55 -16.96 0.76
N CYS A 147 0.45 -17.71 0.29
CA CYS A 147 0.57 -19.14 0.58
C CYS A 147 0.68 -19.42 2.09
N LEU A 148 1.50 -18.66 2.82
CA LEU A 148 1.63 -18.76 4.27
C LEU A 148 0.29 -18.47 4.97
N ASN A 149 -0.43 -17.45 4.52
CA ASN A 149 -1.76 -17.14 5.06
C ASN A 149 -2.76 -18.29 4.85
N LEU A 150 -2.71 -18.97 3.70
CA LEU A 150 -3.54 -20.16 3.46
C LEU A 150 -3.16 -21.31 4.40
N ILE A 151 -1.87 -21.57 4.60
CA ILE A 151 -1.38 -22.58 5.55
C ILE A 151 -1.86 -22.25 6.97
N PHE A 152 -1.70 -21.00 7.42
CA PHE A 152 -2.18 -20.57 8.73
C PHE A 152 -3.70 -20.65 8.86
N LYS A 153 -4.44 -20.39 7.79
CA LYS A 153 -5.89 -20.57 7.76
C LYS A 153 -6.30 -22.03 7.90
N ASP A 154 -5.51 -22.98 7.44
CA ASP A 154 -5.79 -24.40 7.63
C ASP A 154 -5.39 -24.87 9.03
N ILE A 155 -4.27 -24.39 9.56
CA ILE A 155 -3.87 -24.62 10.97
C ILE A 155 -4.94 -24.05 11.93
N SER A 156 -5.48 -22.86 11.64
CA SER A 156 -6.49 -22.22 12.50
C SER A 156 -7.83 -22.95 12.54
N LYS A 157 -8.09 -23.90 11.61
CA LYS A 157 -9.27 -24.76 11.62
C LYS A 157 -9.12 -25.99 12.52
N MET A 158 -7.93 -26.30 13.00
CA MET A 158 -7.73 -27.42 13.94
C MET A 158 -8.44 -27.11 15.26
N ASP A 159 -9.26 -28.01 15.79
CA ASP A 159 -10.18 -27.72 16.91
C ASP A 159 -9.51 -27.02 18.10
N HIS A 160 -8.34 -27.51 18.54
CA HIS A 160 -7.61 -26.93 19.67
C HIS A 160 -7.04 -25.54 19.36
N VAL A 161 -6.63 -25.28 18.12
CA VAL A 161 -6.16 -23.97 17.66
C VAL A 161 -7.34 -23.02 17.47
N ALA A 162 -8.43 -23.49 16.87
CA ALA A 162 -9.65 -22.72 16.66
C ALA A 162 -10.21 -22.20 17.98
N GLU A 163 -10.25 -23.06 19.02
CA GLU A 163 -10.69 -22.67 20.36
C GLU A 163 -9.73 -21.64 21.00
N LEU A 164 -8.41 -21.81 20.83
CA LEU A 164 -7.43 -20.83 21.30
C LEU A 164 -7.60 -19.48 20.61
N VAL A 165 -7.73 -19.47 19.27
CA VAL A 165 -7.97 -18.27 18.47
C VAL A 165 -9.25 -17.58 18.93
N ARG A 166 -10.34 -18.32 19.13
CA ARG A 166 -11.62 -17.78 19.62
C ARG A 166 -11.46 -17.10 20.98
N ARG A 167 -10.75 -17.72 21.93
CA ARG A 167 -10.50 -17.14 23.26
C ARG A 167 -9.64 -15.89 23.17
N ALA A 168 -8.55 -15.93 22.40
CA ALA A 168 -7.69 -14.79 22.17
C ALA A 168 -8.45 -13.62 21.54
N SER A 169 -9.26 -13.89 20.50
CA SER A 169 -10.13 -12.89 19.87
C SER A 169 -11.10 -12.25 20.86
N ASN A 170 -11.72 -13.02 21.77
CA ASN A 170 -12.60 -12.45 22.80
C ASN A 170 -11.85 -11.47 23.73
N VAL A 171 -10.63 -11.81 24.13
CA VAL A 171 -9.79 -10.90 24.96
C VAL A 171 -9.41 -9.65 24.16
N THR A 172 -8.97 -9.81 22.91
CA THR A 172 -8.62 -8.68 22.03
C THR A 172 -9.82 -7.76 21.83
N ILE A 173 -10.98 -8.31 21.44
CA ILE A 173 -12.23 -7.56 21.26
C ILE A 173 -12.60 -6.83 22.55
N PHE A 174 -12.51 -7.49 23.71
CA PHE A 174 -12.76 -6.85 25.00
C PHE A 174 -11.82 -5.67 25.24
N VAL A 175 -10.51 -5.86 25.09
CA VAL A 175 -9.51 -4.79 25.27
C VAL A 175 -9.78 -3.60 24.36
N TYR A 176 -9.96 -3.84 23.05
CA TYR A 176 -10.13 -2.76 22.07
C TYR A 176 -11.48 -2.05 22.16
N ASN A 177 -12.54 -2.71 22.65
CA ASN A 177 -13.84 -2.07 22.87
C ASN A 177 -13.91 -1.25 24.17
N HIS A 178 -12.93 -1.37 25.08
CA HIS A 178 -12.90 -0.64 26.35
C HIS A 178 -11.83 0.46 26.33
N VAL A 179 -12.22 1.65 25.89
CA VAL A 179 -11.30 2.80 25.68
C VAL A 179 -10.42 3.12 26.89
N ALA A 180 -10.97 3.05 28.11
CA ALA A 180 -10.21 3.31 29.33
C ALA A 180 -9.12 2.25 29.56
N LEU A 181 -9.44 0.97 29.36
CA LEU A 181 -8.50 -0.14 29.49
C LEU A 181 -7.41 -0.07 28.42
N LEU A 182 -7.79 0.16 27.16
CA LEU A 182 -6.84 0.33 26.06
C LEU A 182 -5.90 1.53 26.30
N SER A 183 -6.44 2.66 26.74
CA SER A 183 -5.65 3.85 27.07
C SER A 183 -4.69 3.62 28.23
N TRP A 184 -5.07 2.79 29.20
CA TRP A 184 -4.22 2.41 30.31
C TRP A 184 -3.12 1.44 29.86
N LEU A 185 -3.43 0.44 29.02
CA LEU A 185 -2.46 -0.51 28.47
C LEU A 185 -1.39 0.20 27.62
N ARG A 186 -1.78 1.15 26.77
CA ARG A 186 -0.86 1.96 25.96
C ARG A 186 0.18 2.75 26.74
N LYS A 187 -0.06 3.00 28.03
CA LYS A 187 0.88 3.70 28.92
C LYS A 187 1.83 2.77 29.67
N ARG A 188 1.67 1.44 29.53
CA ARG A 188 2.54 0.46 30.18
C ARG A 188 3.83 0.27 29.38
N GLU A 189 4.93 0.20 30.09
CA GLU A 189 6.23 -0.16 29.53
C GLU A 189 6.17 -1.59 28.95
N GLY A 190 6.66 -1.77 27.72
CA GLY A 190 6.63 -3.05 27.02
C GLY A 190 5.30 -3.42 26.35
N TRP A 191 4.27 -2.56 26.44
CA TRP A 191 3.04 -2.80 25.68
C TRP A 191 3.30 -2.72 24.18
N THR A 192 2.85 -3.75 23.46
CA THR A 192 2.83 -3.78 21.99
C THR A 192 1.37 -3.91 21.56
N GLU A 193 0.95 -3.09 20.58
CA GLU A 193 -0.36 -3.23 19.96
C GLU A 193 -0.54 -4.64 19.40
N ILE A 194 -1.71 -5.23 19.63
CA ILE A 194 -2.06 -6.54 19.12
C ILE A 194 -2.73 -6.31 17.77
N LEU A 195 -1.91 -6.17 16.73
CA LEU A 195 -2.32 -6.04 15.32
C LEU A 195 -1.84 -7.26 14.52
#